data_AF-A0A817RFV2-F1
#
_entry.id   AF-A0A817RFV2-F1
#
_cell.length_a   1.000
_cell.length_b   1.000
_cell.length_c   1.000
_cell.angle_alpha   90.00
_cell.angle_beta   90.00
_cell.angle_gamma   90.00
#
_symmetry.space_group_name_H-M   'P 1'
#
loop_
_entity.id
_entity.type
_entity.pdbx_description
1 polymer ?
#
loop_
_entity_poly.entity_id
_entity_poly.type
_entity_poly.pdbx_seq_one_letter_code
_entity_poly.pdbx_strand_id
1 'polypeptide(L)'
;MNSIKIDITNYAHYANYERWFLDAPIKFDAIRLSYHLNNIDDIDKCQEIVLSGREDVDPRRYRRPDLLDHLEFTDIDEKRDEFEWEIIERALKLQLPILGICRG
;
A
#
# COMPACT_ATOMS: atom_id res chain seq x y z
N MET A 1 -12.47 20.96 0.42
CA MET A 1 -11.05 20.53 0.43
C MET A 1 -11.07 19.08 0.02
N ASN A 2 -10.58 18.78 -1.19
CA ASN A 2 -10.61 17.43 -1.74
C ASN A 2 -9.60 16.57 -0.98
N SER A 3 -10.05 15.44 -0.44
CA SER A 3 -9.22 14.51 0.34
C SER A 3 -8.27 13.77 -0.59
N ILE A 4 -6.98 13.76 -0.27
CA ILE A 4 -5.97 13.00 -1.02
C ILE A 4 -6.05 11.53 -0.59
N LYS A 5 -6.33 10.64 -1.54
CA LYS A 5 -6.42 9.19 -1.33
C LYS A 5 -5.28 8.48 -2.05
N ILE A 6 -4.49 7.74 -1.29
CA ILE A 6 -3.31 7.02 -1.76
C ILE A 6 -3.71 5.68 -2.37
N ASP A 7 -2.91 5.17 -3.32
CA ASP A 7 -2.88 3.77 -3.77
C ASP A 7 -1.43 3.24 -3.71
N ILE A 8 -1.28 1.96 -3.38
CA ILE A 8 -0.01 1.29 -3.07
C ILE A 8 0.18 0.01 -3.91
N THR A 9 1.01 0.15 -4.95
CA THR A 9 1.95 -0.83 -5.56
C THR A 9 1.50 -2.23 -6.02
N ASN A 10 1.09 -2.36 -7.30
CA ASN A 10 1.79 -3.15 -8.35
C ASN A 10 1.26 -2.77 -9.77
N TYR A 11 2.12 -2.90 -10.79
CA TYR A 11 1.98 -2.43 -12.18
C TYR A 11 0.81 -3.06 -12.97
N ALA A 12 0.39 -4.28 -12.63
CA ALA A 12 -0.59 -5.03 -13.44
C ALA A 12 -2.06 -4.58 -13.24
N HIS A 13 -2.39 -4.03 -12.07
CA HIS A 13 -3.79 -3.71 -11.71
C HIS A 13 -4.00 -2.34 -11.07
N TYR A 14 -2.96 -1.51 -10.95
CA TYR A 14 -3.08 -0.09 -10.56
C TYR A 14 -4.22 0.63 -11.30
N ALA A 15 -4.36 0.37 -12.60
CA ALA A 15 -5.43 0.95 -13.41
C ALA A 15 -6.86 0.65 -12.89
N ASN A 16 -7.07 -0.47 -12.21
CA ASN A 16 -8.38 -0.81 -11.63
C ASN A 16 -8.66 0.00 -10.36
N TYR A 17 -7.67 0.16 -9.49
CA TYR A 17 -7.77 0.99 -8.29
C TYR A 17 -7.91 2.46 -8.68
N GLU A 18 -7.05 2.95 -9.57
CA GLU A 18 -7.11 4.30 -10.11
C GLU A 18 -8.48 4.58 -10.74
N ARG A 19 -9.01 3.68 -11.59
CA ARG A 19 -10.34 3.83 -12.19
C ARG A 19 -11.45 3.82 -11.14
N TRP A 20 -11.41 2.92 -10.17
CA TRP A 20 -12.40 2.89 -9.08
C TRP A 20 -12.41 4.19 -8.28
N PHE A 21 -11.23 4.75 -8.00
CA PHE A 21 -11.10 6.05 -7.35
C PHE A 21 -11.60 7.21 -8.21
N LEU A 22 -11.25 7.23 -9.50
CA LEU A 22 -11.65 8.30 -10.42
C LEU A 22 -13.14 8.27 -10.79
N ASP A 23 -13.77 7.09 -10.78
CA ASP A 23 -15.21 6.92 -11.01
C ASP A 23 -16.05 7.26 -9.75
N ALA A 24 -15.42 7.57 -8.61
CA ALA A 24 -16.13 7.98 -7.41
C ALA A 24 -16.81 9.35 -7.61
N PRO A 25 -18.02 9.56 -7.04
CA PRO A 25 -18.75 10.83 -7.17
C PRO A 25 -18.02 12.02 -6.52
N ILE A 26 -17.04 11.74 -5.66
CA ILE A 26 -16.13 12.70 -5.06
C ILE A 26 -14.78 12.54 -5.78
N LYS A 27 -14.27 13.63 -6.36
CA LYS A 27 -12.94 13.63 -6.98
C LYS A 27 -11.86 13.74 -5.91
N PHE A 28 -10.91 12.83 -5.97
CA PHE A 28 -9.74 12.79 -5.11
C PHE A 28 -8.49 13.06 -5.94
N ASP A 29 -7.53 13.78 -5.36
CA ASP A 29 -6.16 13.81 -5.89
C ASP A 29 -5.43 12.58 -5.32
N ALA A 30 -4.78 11.79 -6.17
CA ALA A 30 -4.09 10.57 -5.74
C ALA A 30 -2.58 10.74 -5.87
N ILE A 31 -1.86 10.42 -4.79
CA ILE A 31 -0.40 10.30 -4.79
C ILE A 31 -0.06 8.82 -4.71
N ARG A 32 0.66 8.32 -5.72
CA ARG A 32 1.18 6.96 -5.70
C ARG A 32 2.42 6.90 -4.81
N LEU A 33 2.34 6.13 -3.73
CA LEU A 33 3.47 5.83 -2.86
C LEU A 33 4.06 4.48 -3.26
N SER A 34 5.37 4.43 -3.51
CA SER A 34 6.04 3.19 -3.91
C SER A 34 7.53 3.24 -3.64
N TYR A 35 8.09 2.12 -3.20
CA TYR A 35 9.55 1.97 -3.10
C TYR A 35 10.27 2.17 -4.44
N HIS A 36 9.60 1.92 -5.59
CA HIS A 36 10.15 2.21 -6.92
C HIS A 36 10.29 3.71 -7.20
N LEU A 37 9.48 4.54 -6.54
CA LEU A 37 9.49 5.99 -6.68
C LEU A 37 10.37 6.67 -5.63
N ASN A 38 10.83 5.91 -4.63
CA ASN A 38 11.63 6.41 -3.51
C ASN A 38 11.01 7.66 -2.85
N ASN A 39 9.68 7.64 -2.65
CA ASN A 39 8.89 8.81 -2.28
C ASN A 39 8.16 8.63 -0.95
N ILE A 40 8.79 7.98 0.03
CA ILE A 40 8.19 7.73 1.34
C ILE A 40 7.71 9.02 2.03
N ASP A 41 8.42 10.13 1.84
CA ASP A 41 8.11 11.43 2.46
C ASP A 41 6.88 12.11 1.84
N ASP A 42 6.37 11.63 0.69
CA ASP A 42 5.12 12.14 0.13
C ASP A 42 3.90 11.78 1.00
N ILE A 43 4.03 10.87 1.97
CA ILE A 43 2.98 10.59 2.97
C ILE A 43 2.52 11.85 3.72
N ASP A 44 3.42 12.82 3.93
CA ASP A 44 3.11 14.07 4.66
C ASP A 44 2.11 14.96 3.90
N LYS A 45 1.91 14.70 2.60
CA LYS A 45 0.93 15.40 1.76
C LYS A 45 -0.44 14.72 1.79
N CYS A 46 -0.54 13.54 2.40
CA CYS A 46 -1.72 12.69 2.31
C CYS A 46 -2.61 12.83 3.54
N GLN A 47 -3.92 12.66 3.36
CA GLN A 47 -4.89 12.69 4.47
C GLN A 47 -5.42 11.29 4.81
N GLU A 48 -5.37 10.36 3.86
CA GLU A 48 -5.86 8.99 4.01
C GLU A 48 -4.95 8.04 3.24
N ILE A 49 -4.69 6.85 3.81
CA ILE A 49 -3.90 5.80 3.19
C ILE A 49 -4.82 4.70 2.64
N VAL A 50 -4.55 4.19 1.43
CA VAL A 50 -5.12 2.91 0.98
C VAL A 50 -3.98 1.97 0.59
N LEU A 51 -3.95 0.81 1.23
CA LEU A 51 -3.01 -0.28 0.96
C LEU A 51 -3.68 -1.26 0.00
N SER A 52 -3.09 -1.45 -1.18
CA SER A 52 -3.67 -2.32 -2.21
C SER A 52 -3.19 -3.77 -2.08
N GLY A 53 -3.85 -4.70 -2.76
CA GLY A 53 -3.43 -6.10 -2.83
C GLY A 53 -2.14 -6.35 -3.64
N ARG A 54 -1.48 -7.49 -3.44
CA ARG A 54 -1.71 -8.72 -4.21
C ARG A 54 -0.84 -9.85 -3.66
N GLU A 55 0.49 -9.67 -3.71
CA GLU A 55 1.49 -10.63 -3.22
C GLU A 55 1.31 -10.89 -1.72
N ASP A 56 1.81 -12.00 -1.20
CA ASP A 56 1.76 -12.26 0.23
C ASP A 56 2.81 -11.41 0.98
N VAL A 57 2.52 -11.14 2.26
CA VAL A 57 3.50 -10.57 3.19
C VAL A 57 4.46 -11.66 3.61
N ASP A 58 5.75 -11.35 3.67
CA ASP A 58 6.79 -12.26 4.14
C ASP A 58 6.42 -12.86 5.52
N PRO A 59 6.27 -14.19 5.63
CA PRO A 59 5.92 -14.88 6.88
C PRO A 59 6.86 -14.61 8.06
N ARG A 60 8.10 -14.22 7.79
CA ARG A 60 9.05 -13.82 8.83
C ARG A 60 8.57 -12.60 9.61
N ARG A 61 7.80 -11.70 8.99
CA ARG A 61 7.25 -10.46 9.60
C ARG A 61 6.21 -10.76 10.69
N TYR A 62 5.46 -11.85 10.56
CA TYR A 62 4.45 -12.28 11.53
C TYR A 62 4.83 -13.58 12.27
N ARG A 63 6.14 -13.85 12.36
CA ARG A 63 6.74 -14.95 13.16
C ARG A 63 6.29 -16.35 12.71
N ARG A 64 6.10 -16.55 11.42
CA ARG A 64 5.74 -17.82 10.80
C ARG A 64 6.68 -18.22 9.67
N PRO A 65 8.01 -18.27 9.88
CA PRO A 65 8.96 -18.67 8.85
C PRO A 65 8.71 -20.09 8.32
N ASP A 66 7.98 -20.93 9.07
CA ASP A 66 7.52 -22.25 8.65
C ASP A 66 6.60 -22.22 7.42
N LEU A 67 5.96 -21.09 7.13
CA LEU A 67 5.09 -20.94 5.97
C LEU A 67 5.83 -20.63 4.67
N LEU A 68 7.14 -20.33 4.72
CA LEU A 68 7.94 -20.07 3.52
C LEU A 68 7.97 -21.27 2.57
N ASP A 69 7.91 -22.49 3.11
CA ASP A 69 7.87 -23.73 2.33
C ASP A 69 6.55 -23.93 1.54
N HIS A 70 5.55 -23.08 1.80
CA HIS A 70 4.24 -23.12 1.16
C HIS A 70 4.03 -22.00 0.13
N LEU A 71 5.02 -21.14 -0.09
CA LEU A 71 4.95 -20.00 -0.99
C LEU A 71 5.76 -20.25 -2.26
N GLU A 72 5.28 -19.76 -3.40
CA GLU A 72 6.08 -19.68 -4.61
C GLU A 72 7.00 -18.45 -4.53
N PHE A 73 8.19 -18.51 -5.15
CA PHE A 73 9.18 -17.42 -5.10
C PHE A 73 8.65 -16.07 -5.64
N THR A 74 7.59 -16.08 -6.44
CA THR A 74 6.95 -14.87 -6.98
C THR A 74 5.94 -14.23 -6.02
N ASP A 75 5.72 -14.83 -4.85
CA ASP A 75 4.62 -14.46 -3.96
C ASP A 75 5.04 -13.44 -2.89
N ILE A 76 6.32 -13.05 -2.79
CA ILE A 76 6.79 -12.08 -1.79
C ILE A 76 7.56 -10.93 -2.46
N ASP A 77 7.24 -9.70 -2.05
CA ASP A 77 8.05 -8.50 -2.32
C ASP A 77 8.53 -7.89 -0.99
N GLU A 78 9.73 -8.28 -0.54
CA GLU A 78 10.31 -7.82 0.73
C GLU A 78 10.49 -6.30 0.77
N LYS A 79 10.77 -5.65 -0.37
CA LYS A 79 10.95 -4.19 -0.44
C LYS A 79 9.63 -3.47 -0.28
N ARG A 80 8.57 -4.05 -0.83
CA ARG A 80 7.20 -3.58 -0.61
C ARG A 80 6.80 -3.74 0.86
N ASP A 81 7.10 -4.89 1.48
CA ASP A 81 6.84 -5.11 2.90
C ASP A 81 7.51 -4.04 3.77
N GLU A 82 8.78 -3.72 3.51
CA GLU A 82 9.52 -2.68 4.23
C GLU A 82 8.92 -1.29 4.04
N PHE A 83 8.64 -0.93 2.79
CA PHE A 83 8.09 0.38 2.44
C PHE A 83 6.71 0.59 3.07
N GLU A 84 5.82 -0.39 2.94
CA GLU A 84 4.47 -0.29 3.50
C GLU A 84 4.47 -0.33 5.03
N TRP A 85 5.37 -1.09 5.65
CA TRP A 85 5.53 -1.06 7.10
C TRP A 85 5.85 0.35 7.59
N GLU A 86 6.77 1.04 6.92
CA GLU A 86 7.11 2.42 7.24
C GLU A 86 5.93 3.39 7.01
N ILE A 87 5.18 3.21 5.92
CA ILE A 87 3.96 3.99 5.66
C ILE A 87 2.94 3.80 6.79
N ILE A 88 2.69 2.56 7.22
CA ILE A 88 1.74 2.24 8.29
C ILE A 88 2.19 2.89 9.60
N GLU A 89 3.47 2.77 9.95
CA GLU A 89 4.00 3.39 11.17
C GLU A 89 3.85 4.92 11.16
N ARG A 90 4.14 5.57 10.03
CA ARG A 90 3.98 7.02 9.89
C ARG A 90 2.50 7.43 9.92
N ALA A 91 1.63 6.70 9.22
CA ALA A 91 0.20 6.94 9.20
C ALA A 91 -0.44 6.81 10.59
N LEU A 92 -0.05 5.79 11.37
CA LEU A 92 -0.50 5.62 12.75
C LEU A 92 -0.05 6.77 13.66
N LYS A 93 1.20 7.23 13.52
CA LYS A 93 1.72 8.40 14.26
C LYS A 93 0.97 9.69 13.91
N LEU A 94 0.62 9.87 12.64
CA LEU A 94 -0.16 11.01 12.12
C LEU A 94 -1.68 10.85 12.33
N GLN A 95 -2.14 9.72 12.87
CA GLN A 95 -3.56 9.37 13.04
C GLN A 95 -4.36 9.44 11.72
N LEU A 96 -3.73 9.07 10.60
CA LEU A 96 -4.40 9.02 9.31
C LEU A 96 -5.30 7.77 9.22
N PRO A 97 -6.51 7.87 8.63
CA PRO A 97 -7.31 6.70 8.27
C PRO A 97 -6.57 5.79 7.29
N ILE A 98 -6.68 4.48 7.49
CA ILE A 98 -6.08 3.45 6.63
C ILE A 98 -7.18 2.51 6.15
N LEU A 99 -7.23 2.27 4.84
CA LEU A 99 -8.04 1.22 4.22
C LEU A 99 -7.11 0.15 3.63
N GLY A 100 -7.15 -1.05 4.19
CA GLY A 100 -6.46 -2.23 3.64
C GLY A 100 -7.37 -3.01 2.68
N ILE A 101 -6.87 -3.36 1.49
CA ILE A 101 -7.59 -4.18 0.50
C ILE A 101 -6.79 -5.44 0.20
N CYS A 102 -7.40 -6.60 0.46
CA CYS A 102 -6.80 -7.93 0.27
C CYS A 102 -5.55 -8.15 1.16
N ARG A 103 -4.37 -7.81 0.66
CA ARG A 103 -3.08 -7.92 1.37
C ARG A 103 -2.89 -6.79 2.39
N GLY A 104 -3.39 -5.60 2.04
CA GLY A 104 -3.19 -4.35 2.78
C GLY A 104 -3.91 -4.31 4.12
#